data_AF-A0A812VTM8-F1
#
_entry.id   AF-A0A812VTM8-F1
#
_cell.length_a   1.000
_cell.length_b   1.000
_cell.length_c   1.000
_cell.angle_alpha   90.00
_cell.angle_beta   90.00
_cell.angle_gamma   90.00
#
_symmetry.space_group_name_H-M   'P 1'
#
loop_
_entity.id
_entity.type
_entity.pdbx_description
1 polymer ?
#
loop_
_entity_poly.entity_id
_entity_poly.type
_entity_poly.pdbx_seq_one_letter_code
_entity_poly.pdbx_strand_id
1 'polypeptide(L)'
;FQVKTMVSSVSLPGVEGRLGILRGHAPMLAPLAYGLLRYRRQGEWVPMVLRGGFATVQNNVVTILTTACERKNEIPVIEDARQALEEATNAFTEASTRTERLAAADALKLASARLQ
;
A
#
# COMPACT_ATOMS: atom_id res chain seq x y z
N PHE A 1 1.64 -14.06 3.53
CA PHE A 1 1.39 -14.13 2.07
C PHE A 1 2.69 -13.89 1.32
N GLN A 2 3.18 -14.84 0.52
CA GLN A 2 4.34 -14.63 -0.36
C GLN A 2 3.88 -14.61 -1.81
N VAL A 3 4.19 -13.53 -2.53
CA VAL A 3 3.88 -13.38 -3.96
C VAL A 3 5.21 -13.26 -4.69
N LYS A 4 5.67 -14.36 -5.29
CA LYS A 4 6.91 -14.38 -6.08
C LYS A 4 6.56 -14.30 -7.57
N THR A 5 6.80 -13.14 -8.17
CA THR A 5 6.50 -12.91 -9.60
C THR A 5 7.66 -12.17 -10.26
N MET A 6 8.00 -12.57 -11.49
CA MET A 6 8.93 -11.81 -12.32
C MET A 6 8.22 -10.62 -12.93
N VAL A 7 8.77 -9.42 -12.73
CA VAL A 7 8.19 -8.15 -13.17
C VAL A 7 9.27 -7.31 -13.84
N SER A 8 8.86 -6.49 -14.81
CA SER A 8 9.77 -5.64 -15.59
C SER A 8 10.06 -4.31 -14.90
N SER A 9 9.06 -3.77 -14.21
CA SER A 9 9.15 -2.52 -13.47
C SER A 9 8.19 -2.54 -12.29
N VAL A 10 8.56 -1.87 -11.21
CA VAL A 10 7.73 -1.73 -10.01
C VAL A 10 7.62 -0.24 -9.63
N SER A 11 6.45 0.18 -9.20
CA SER A 11 6.19 1.51 -8.65
C SER A 11 5.66 1.32 -7.23
N LEU A 12 6.40 1.83 -6.25
CA LEU A 12 6.12 1.72 -4.82
C LEU A 12 5.74 3.08 -4.24
N PRO A 13 4.78 3.13 -3.30
CA PRO A 13 4.56 4.30 -2.45
C PRO A 13 5.57 4.30 -1.29
N GLY A 14 6.63 5.10 -1.40
CA GLY A 14 7.54 5.39 -0.29
C GLY A 14 6.98 6.48 0.63
N VAL A 15 7.49 6.56 1.85
CA VAL A 15 7.14 7.66 2.79
C VAL A 15 7.54 9.04 2.28
N GLU A 16 8.63 9.13 1.51
CA GLU A 16 9.13 10.40 0.95
C GLU A 16 8.63 10.66 -0.48
N GLY A 17 7.87 9.74 -1.07
CA GLY A 17 7.36 9.89 -2.43
C GLY A 17 7.22 8.57 -3.18
N ARG A 18 6.90 8.65 -4.48
CA ARG A 18 6.76 7.47 -5.33
C ARG A 18 8.13 7.00 -5.82
N LEU A 19 8.44 5.73 -5.57
CA LEU A 19 9.68 5.09 -6.00
C LEU A 19 9.42 4.20 -7.22
N GLY A 20 10.15 4.42 -8.30
CA GLY A 20 10.12 3.54 -9.48
C GLY A 20 11.40 2.72 -9.53
N ILE A 21 11.28 1.39 -9.45
CA ILE A 21 12.44 0.48 -9.53
C ILE A 21 12.42 -0.23 -10.89
N LEU A 22 13.52 -0.08 -11.61
CA LEU A 22 13.82 -0.76 -12.87
C LEU A 22 14.94 -1.79 -12.65
N ARG A 23 15.20 -2.58 -13.70
CA ARG A 23 16.32 -3.52 -13.73
C ARG A 23 17.65 -2.78 -13.60
N GLY A 24 18.55 -3.28 -12.75
CA GLY A 24 19.87 -2.68 -12.51
C GLY A 24 19.90 -1.61 -11.41
N HIS A 25 18.82 -1.45 -10.64
CA HIS A 25 18.79 -0.48 -9.54
C HIS A 25 19.78 -0.84 -8.43
N ALA A 26 20.40 0.18 -7.83
CA ALA A 26 21.31 0.01 -6.70
C ALA A 26 20.58 -0.64 -5.50
N PRO A 27 21.28 -1.43 -4.68
CA PRO A 27 20.70 -1.98 -3.46
C PRO A 27 20.18 -0.87 -2.55
N MET A 28 18.96 -1.02 -2.07
CA MET A 28 18.26 0.02 -1.31
C MET A 28 17.33 -0.60 -0.27
N LEU A 29 17.23 0.04 0.89
CA LEU A 29 16.24 -0.23 1.92
C LEU A 29 15.38 1.02 2.08
N ALA A 30 14.06 0.89 1.92
CA ALA A 30 13.16 2.03 2.06
C ALA A 30 11.88 1.64 2.82
N PRO A 31 11.44 2.47 3.78
CA PRO A 31 10.10 2.35 4.35
C PRO A 31 9.04 2.69 3.31
N LEU A 32 7.98 1.88 3.27
CA LEU A 32 6.82 2.08 2.42
C LEU A 32 5.67 2.68 3.23
N ALA A 33 5.00 3.65 2.62
CA ALA A 33 3.76 4.20 3.15
C ALA A 33 2.55 3.34 2.75
N TYR A 34 1.41 3.62 3.38
CA TYR A 34 0.13 3.11 2.93
C TYR A 34 -0.18 3.67 1.54
N GLY A 35 -0.55 2.81 0.61
CA GLY A 35 -0.89 3.26 -0.73
C GLY A 35 -0.85 2.17 -1.78
N LEU A 36 -0.90 2.61 -3.03
CA LEU A 36 -1.06 1.73 -4.17
C LEU A 36 0.28 1.43 -4.84
N LEU A 37 0.68 0.16 -4.78
CA LEU A 37 1.77 -0.41 -5.54
C LEU A 37 1.29 -0.79 -6.92
N ARG A 38 2.12 -0.54 -7.95
CA ARG A 38 1.88 -1.04 -9.31
C ARG A 38 3.09 -1.80 -9.78
N TYR A 39 2.90 -3.01 -10.28
CA TYR A 39 3.97 -3.76 -10.92
C TYR A 39 3.59 -4.13 -12.36
N ARG A 40 4.58 -4.15 -13.24
CA ARG A 40 4.38 -4.50 -14.65
C ARG A 40 4.76 -5.96 -14.87
N ARG A 41 3.78 -6.78 -15.25
CA ARG A 41 3.95 -8.20 -15.60
C ARG A 41 3.46 -8.41 -17.02
N GLN A 42 4.32 -8.94 -17.91
CA GLN A 42 3.96 -9.26 -19.30
C GLN A 42 3.31 -8.09 -20.08
N GLY A 43 3.70 -6.86 -19.77
CA GLY A 43 3.17 -5.66 -20.42
C GLY A 43 2.03 -4.97 -19.68
N GLU A 44 1.31 -5.68 -18.81
CA GLU A 44 0.18 -5.15 -18.04
C GLU A 44 0.58 -4.60 -16.67
N TRP A 45 -0.08 -3.51 -16.27
CA TRP A 45 0.07 -2.93 -14.94
C TRP A 45 -0.93 -3.56 -13.99
N VAL A 46 -0.42 -4.25 -12.97
CA VAL A 46 -1.23 -4.84 -11.91
C VAL A 46 -1.15 -3.95 -10.67
N PRO A 47 -2.26 -3.33 -10.24
CA PRO A 47 -2.32 -2.56 -9.01
C PRO A 47 -2.54 -3.47 -7.79
N MET A 48 -1.92 -3.09 -6.67
CA MET A 48 -1.98 -3.79 -5.38
C MET A 48 -1.96 -2.74 -4.27
N VAL A 49 -2.86 -2.86 -3.29
CA VAL A 49 -2.88 -1.97 -2.13
C VAL A 49 -1.99 -2.57 -1.04
N LEU A 50 -1.12 -1.73 -0.48
CA LEU A 50 -0.20 -2.11 0.59
C LEU A 50 -0.58 -1.40 1.90
N ARG A 51 -0.60 -2.17 3.00
CA ARG A 51 -0.74 -1.63 4.36
C ARG A 51 0.62 -1.29 4.96
N GLY A 52 1.34 -0.36 4.33
CA GLY A 52 2.69 0.05 4.74
C GLY A 52 3.72 -1.10 4.78
N GLY A 53 4.96 -0.80 5.16
CA GLY A 53 5.98 -1.84 5.34
C GLY A 53 7.39 -1.40 4.97
N PHE A 54 8.21 -2.34 4.51
CA PHE A 54 9.57 -2.10 4.04
C PHE A 54 9.81 -2.74 2.67
N ALA A 55 10.48 -2.01 1.78
CA ALA A 55 11.01 -2.54 0.54
C ALA A 55 12.52 -2.69 0.66
N THR A 56 13.02 -3.84 0.26
CA THR A 56 14.45 -4.11 0.05
C THR A 56 14.68 -4.42 -1.41
N VAL A 57 15.69 -3.79 -1.99
CA VAL A 57 16.16 -4.04 -3.35
C VAL A 57 17.57 -4.58 -3.22
N GLN A 58 17.83 -5.77 -3.74
CA GLN A 58 19.16 -6.36 -3.77
C GLN A 58 19.30 -7.28 -4.98
N ASN A 59 20.39 -7.17 -5.74
CA ASN A 59 20.70 -8.06 -6.86
C ASN A 59 19.53 -8.25 -7.85
N ASN A 60 18.84 -7.16 -8.23
CA ASN A 60 17.62 -7.17 -9.07
C ASN A 60 16.41 -7.91 -8.47
N VAL A 61 16.42 -8.21 -7.18
CA VAL A 61 15.30 -8.77 -6.43
C VAL A 61 14.72 -7.68 -5.54
N VAL A 62 13.42 -7.41 -5.71
CA VAL A 62 12.67 -6.51 -4.84
C VAL A 62 11.85 -7.35 -3.87
N THR A 63 12.15 -7.28 -2.59
CA THR A 63 11.41 -7.95 -1.52
C THR A 63 10.64 -6.91 -0.71
N ILE A 64 9.32 -7.09 -0.63
CA ILE A 64 8.44 -6.21 0.11
C ILE A 64 7.91 -6.95 1.32
N LEU A 65 8.20 -6.41 2.49
CA LEU A 65 7.73 -6.88 3.78
C LEU A 65 6.59 -5.96 4.20
N THR A 66 5.38 -6.50 4.23
CA THR A 66 4.19 -5.75 4.65
C THR A 66 3.36 -6.62 5.59
N THR A 67 2.64 -5.98 6.51
CA THR A 67 1.71 -6.65 7.41
C THR A 67 0.52 -7.23 6.64
N ALA A 68 0.06 -6.53 5.60
CA ALA A 68 -1.02 -7.00 4.73
C ALA A 68 -0.99 -6.31 3.36
N CYS A 69 -1.38 -7.07 2.33
CA CYS A 69 -1.58 -6.56 0.97
C CYS A 69 -2.91 -7.07 0.41
N GLU A 70 -3.62 -6.21 -0.33
CA GLU A 70 -4.88 -6.55 -0.99
C GLU A 70 -4.68 -6.39 -2.51
N ARG A 71 -5.05 -7.42 -3.30
CA ARG A 71 -5.00 -7.35 -4.77
C ARG A 71 -6.31 -6.78 -5.30
N LYS A 72 -6.30 -6.08 -6.44
CA LYS A 72 -7.51 -5.50 -7.04
C LYS A 72 -8.67 -6.49 -7.25
N ASN A 73 -8.39 -7.78 -7.44
CA ASN A 73 -9.45 -8.81 -7.55
C ASN A 73 -10.19 -9.08 -6.23
N GLU A 74 -9.66 -8.63 -5.09
CA GLU A 74 -10.23 -8.76 -3.74
C GLU A 74 -10.65 -7.41 -3.15
N ILE A 75 -10.40 -6.29 -3.84
CA ILE A 75 -10.86 -4.98 -3.38
C ILE A 75 -12.37 -4.92 -3.67
N PRO A 76 -13.24 -4.83 -2.65
CA PRO A 76 -14.67 -4.62 -2.87
C PRO A 76 -14.90 -3.31 -3.64
N VAL A 77 -16.07 -3.18 -4.24
CA VAL A 77 -16.45 -2.05 -5.10
C VAL A 77 -16.07 -0.71 -4.45
N ILE A 78 -15.61 0.27 -5.24
CA ILE A 78 -15.17 1.61 -4.79
C ILE A 78 -16.17 2.28 -3.81
N GLU A 79 -17.44 1.90 -3.89
CA GLU A 79 -18.53 2.29 -2.98
C GLU A 79 -18.30 1.84 -1.53
N ASP A 80 -17.90 0.58 -1.28
CA ASP A 80 -17.61 0.08 0.07
C ASP A 80 -16.38 0.76 0.67
N ALA A 81 -15.39 1.09 -0.17
CA ALA A 81 -14.21 1.83 0.25
C ALA A 81 -14.54 3.29 0.63
N ARG A 82 -15.53 3.91 -0.02
CA ARG A 82 -16.06 5.24 0.34
C ARG A 82 -16.83 5.20 1.63
N GLN A 83 -17.70 4.21 1.80
CA GLN A 83 -18.50 4.04 3.01
C GLN A 83 -17.61 3.76 4.23
N ALA A 84 -16.60 2.89 4.07
CA ALA A 84 -15.60 2.67 5.12
C ALA A 84 -14.77 3.93 5.44
N LEU A 85 -14.56 4.82 4.47
CA LEU A 85 -13.90 6.10 4.71
C LEU A 85 -14.79 7.06 5.49
N GLU A 86 -16.08 7.15 5.14
CA GLU A 86 -17.08 7.94 5.86
C GLU A 86 -17.25 7.46 7.31
N GLU A 87 -17.37 6.16 7.53
CA GLU A 87 -17.44 5.55 8.86
C GLU A 87 -16.16 5.82 9.67
N ALA A 88 -14.99 5.70 9.04
CA ALA A 88 -13.72 6.00 9.71
C ALA A 88 -13.55 7.50 10.04
N THR A 89 -14.04 8.42 9.19
CA THR A 89 -14.08 9.86 9.51
C THR A 89 -15.01 10.15 10.69
N ASN A 90 -16.20 9.55 10.70
CA ASN A 90 -17.18 9.75 11.77
C ASN A 90 -16.66 9.21 13.11
N ALA A 91 -16.06 8.02 13.10
CA ALA A 91 -15.42 7.43 14.28
C ALA A 91 -14.23 8.27 14.79
N PHE A 92 -13.48 8.94 13.90
CA PHE A 92 -12.41 9.85 14.29
C PHE A 92 -12.95 11.13 14.95
N THR A 93 -14.07 11.67 14.47
CA THR A 93 -14.71 12.86 15.06
C THR A 93 -15.39 12.59 16.40
N GLU A 94 -15.94 11.38 16.60
CA GLU A 94 -16.58 10.99 17.87
C GLU A 94 -15.58 10.50 18.93
N ALA A 95 -14.37 10.09 18.53
CA ALA A 95 -13.34 9.59 19.43
C ALA A 95 -12.88 10.67 20.44
N SER A 96 -13.25 10.46 21.71
CA SER A 96 -12.94 11.35 22.82
C SER A 96 -11.63 10.97 23.52
N THR A 97 -11.20 9.71 23.41
CA THR A 97 -10.04 9.17 24.13
C THR A 97 -8.78 9.14 23.26
N ARG A 98 -7.59 9.36 23.86
CA ARG A 98 -6.30 9.42 23.14
C ARG A 98 -5.97 8.14 22.36
N THR A 99 -6.36 6.98 22.88
CA THR A 99 -6.19 5.65 22.25
C THR A 99 -7.15 5.45 21.07
N GLU A 100 -8.39 5.89 21.19
CA GLU A 100 -9.42 5.79 20.14
C GLU A 100 -9.05 6.67 18.94
N ARG A 101 -8.51 7.88 19.18
CA ARG A 101 -8.03 8.76 18.10
C ARG A 101 -6.88 8.17 17.31
N LEU A 102 -5.96 7.48 17.97
CA LEU A 102 -4.83 6.81 17.31
C LEU A 102 -5.33 5.66 16.41
N ALA A 103 -6.23 4.83 16.93
CA ALA A 103 -6.83 3.74 16.15
C ALA A 103 -7.66 4.26 14.97
N ALA A 104 -8.44 5.32 15.17
CA ALA A 104 -9.24 5.94 14.13
C ALA A 104 -8.37 6.63 13.05
N ALA A 105 -7.22 7.22 13.44
CA ALA A 105 -6.28 7.79 12.49
C ALA A 105 -5.63 6.73 11.58
N ASP A 106 -5.31 5.55 12.12
CA ASP A 106 -4.80 4.43 11.32
C ASP A 106 -5.88 3.84 10.41
N ALA A 107 -7.13 3.74 10.88
CA ALA A 107 -8.28 3.34 10.07
C ALA A 107 -8.53 4.29 8.90
N LEU A 108 -8.43 5.61 9.13
CA LEU A 108 -8.56 6.64 8.10
C LEU A 108 -7.49 6.52 7.01
N LYS A 109 -6.23 6.36 7.41
CA LYS A 109 -5.13 6.14 6.45
C LYS A 109 -5.38 4.92 5.59
N LEU A 110 -5.89 3.84 6.19
CA LEU A 110 -6.24 2.62 5.48
C LEU A 110 -7.36 2.80 4.47
N ALA A 111 -8.46 3.43 4.88
CA ALA A 111 -9.59 3.70 4.00
C ALA A 111 -9.19 4.59 2.82
N SER A 112 -8.37 5.63 3.07
CA SER A 112 -7.85 6.50 2.00
C SER A 112 -7.00 5.76 0.97
N ALA A 113 -6.20 4.79 1.42
CA ALA A 113 -5.34 3.98 0.55
C ALA A 113 -6.14 2.98 -0.31
N ARG A 114 -7.35 2.60 0.11
CA ARG A 114 -8.26 1.74 -0.68
C ARG A 114 -8.97 2.50 -1.80
N LEU A 115 -9.09 3.83 -1.67
CA LEU A 115 -9.85 4.68 -2.59
C LEU A 115 -9.00 5.25 -3.75
N GLN A 116 -7.68 5.31 -3.59
CA GLN A 116 -6.70 5.70 -4.63
C GLN A 116 -6.35 4.57 -5.59
#